data_AF-A0A5N7IUL9-F1
#
_entry.id   AF-A0A5N7IUL9-F1
#
_cell.length_a   1.000
_cell.length_b   1.000
_cell.length_c   1.000
_cell.angle_alpha   90.00
_cell.angle_beta   90.00
_cell.angle_gamma   90.00
#
_symmetry.space_group_name_H-M   'P 1'
#
loop_
_entity.id
_entity.type
_entity.pdbx_description
1 polymer ?
#
loop_
_entity_poly.entity_id
_entity_poly.type
_entity_poly.pdbx_seq_one_letter_code
_entity_poly.pdbx_strand_id
1 'polypeptide(L)'
;MTLFLTLSFSITSYASFSSIQQKNSTEELYQDIFSTLLFENIQDSLNSYYKKFVQYALFDIKVLEAIRPDGYRTFGFLLKLQVRPFVGAHNTIGIDNITFEISPSGVVMKNFEHIKSFELPPVKY
;
A
#
# COMPACT_ATOMS: atom_id res chain seq x y z
N MET A 1 -50.21 -33.72 46.87
CA MET A 1 -48.76 -33.50 46.97
C MET A 1 -48.16 -33.85 45.61
N THR A 2 -48.06 -32.86 44.73
CA THR A 2 -47.61 -33.03 43.35
C THR A 2 -46.34 -32.21 43.20
N LEU A 3 -45.21 -32.89 42.99
CA LEU A 3 -43.88 -32.30 42.93
C LEU A 3 -43.59 -31.90 41.48
N PHE A 4 -43.46 -30.60 41.19
CA PHE A 4 -43.01 -30.13 39.89
C PHE A 4 -41.48 -30.05 39.87
N LEU A 5 -40.85 -30.87 39.02
CA LEU A 5 -39.42 -30.86 38.75
C LEU A 5 -39.13 -29.77 37.72
N THR A 6 -38.54 -28.65 38.13
CA THR A 6 -38.10 -27.61 37.19
C THR A 6 -36.68 -27.94 36.71
N LEU A 7 -36.55 -28.24 35.41
CA LEU A 7 -35.27 -28.46 34.76
C LEU A 7 -34.67 -27.11 34.39
N SER A 8 -33.63 -26.67 35.09
CA SER A 8 -32.90 -25.44 34.78
C SER A 8 -31.97 -25.68 33.58
N PHE A 9 -32.29 -25.08 32.44
CA PHE A 9 -31.43 -25.08 31.26
C PHE A 9 -30.42 -23.93 31.38
N SER A 10 -29.16 -24.24 31.65
CA SER A 10 -28.08 -23.24 31.65
C SER A 10 -27.73 -22.88 30.21
N ILE A 11 -28.12 -21.68 29.77
CA ILE A 11 -27.66 -21.13 28.49
C ILE A 11 -26.21 -20.68 28.68
N THR A 12 -25.25 -21.51 28.25
CA THR A 12 -23.86 -21.06 28.08
C THR A 12 -23.80 -20.13 26.88
N SER A 13 -23.74 -18.82 27.14
CA SER A 13 -23.38 -17.83 26.13
C SER A 13 -21.92 -18.04 25.75
N TYR A 14 -21.67 -18.66 24.59
CA TYR A 14 -20.37 -18.60 23.96
C TYR A 14 -20.19 -17.17 23.45
N ALA A 15 -19.44 -16.35 24.18
CA ALA A 15 -18.90 -15.14 23.62
C ALA A 15 -18.15 -15.53 22.34
N SER A 16 -18.65 -15.09 21.18
CA SER A 16 -17.96 -15.30 19.92
C SER A 16 -16.59 -14.66 20.06
N PHE A 17 -15.55 -15.49 20.11
CA PHE A 17 -14.18 -15.04 20.01
C PHE A 17 -14.11 -14.24 18.72
N SER A 18 -13.99 -12.91 18.84
CA SER A 18 -13.66 -12.04 17.73
C SER A 18 -12.35 -12.57 17.19
N SER A 19 -12.42 -13.38 16.13
CA SER A 19 -11.24 -13.77 15.38
C SER A 19 -10.58 -12.46 14.99
N ILE A 20 -9.32 -12.31 15.38
CA ILE A 20 -8.44 -11.25 14.90
C ILE A 20 -8.65 -11.21 13.39
N GLN A 21 -9.35 -10.20 12.90
CA GLN A 21 -9.82 -10.14 11.53
C GLN A 21 -8.57 -10.07 10.66
N GLN A 22 -8.20 -11.21 10.06
CA GLN A 22 -7.08 -11.31 9.15
C GLN A 22 -7.39 -10.34 7.99
N LYS A 23 -6.66 -9.22 7.98
CA LYS A 23 -6.81 -8.16 6.99
C LYS A 23 -6.44 -8.77 5.62
N ASN A 24 -7.47 -9.01 4.81
CA ASN A 24 -7.44 -9.67 3.50
C ASN A 24 -8.65 -9.14 2.70
N SER A 25 -8.85 -7.82 2.68
CA SER A 25 -9.95 -7.26 1.89
C SER A 25 -9.63 -7.38 0.41
N THR A 26 -10.66 -7.40 -0.45
CA THR A 26 -10.49 -7.40 -1.89
C THR A 26 -9.70 -6.17 -2.36
N GLU A 27 -9.90 -5.03 -1.71
CA GLU A 27 -9.19 -3.78 -1.98
C GLU A 27 -7.70 -3.90 -1.65
N GLU A 28 -7.34 -4.51 -0.52
CA GLU A 28 -5.95 -4.75 -0.15
C GLU A 28 -5.26 -5.69 -1.15
N LEU A 29 -5.93 -6.78 -1.53
CA LEU A 29 -5.42 -7.69 -2.58
C LEU A 29 -5.22 -6.96 -3.92
N TYR A 30 -6.17 -6.11 -4.32
CA TYR A 30 -6.04 -5.32 -5.55
C TYR A 30 -4.92 -4.29 -5.46
N GLN A 31 -4.73 -3.67 -4.30
CA GLN A 31 -3.61 -2.75 -4.05
C GLN A 31 -2.27 -3.49 -4.15
N ASP A 32 -2.15 -4.70 -3.61
CA ASP A 32 -0.91 -5.49 -3.68
C ASP A 32 -0.58 -5.90 -5.11
N ILE A 33 -1.57 -6.35 -5.88
CA ILE A 33 -1.41 -6.66 -7.31
C ILE A 33 -0.99 -5.39 -8.06
N PHE A 34 -1.67 -4.28 -7.83
CA PHE A 34 -1.39 -2.99 -8.45
C PHE A 34 0.04 -2.50 -8.14
N SER A 35 0.45 -2.51 -6.87
CA SER A 35 1.79 -2.15 -6.41
C SER A 35 2.87 -3.03 -7.05
N THR A 36 2.58 -4.33 -7.21
CA THR A 36 3.47 -5.29 -7.86
C THR A 36 3.64 -4.99 -9.35
N LEU A 37 2.55 -4.69 -10.05
CA LEU A 37 2.59 -4.39 -11.49
C LEU A 37 3.37 -3.09 -11.80
N LEU A 38 3.36 -2.12 -10.89
CA LEU A 38 4.10 -0.87 -11.04
C LEU A 38 5.53 -0.93 -10.49
N PHE A 39 6.00 -2.09 -10.02
CA PHE A 39 7.28 -2.21 -9.34
C PHE A 39 8.43 -1.63 -10.17
N GLU A 40 8.58 -2.09 -11.42
CA GLU A 40 9.68 -1.65 -12.28
C GLU A 40 9.61 -0.14 -12.57
N ASN A 41 8.41 0.39 -12.83
CA ASN A 41 8.25 1.82 -13.14
C ASN A 41 8.58 2.73 -11.95
N ILE A 42 8.19 2.33 -10.74
CA ILE A 42 8.54 3.05 -9.50
C ILE A 42 10.05 2.93 -9.25
N GLN A 43 10.59 1.71 -9.35
CA GLN A 43 12.01 1.45 -9.12
C GLN A 43 12.91 2.25 -10.07
N ASP A 44 12.57 2.31 -11.36
CA ASP A 44 13.29 3.10 -12.36
C ASP A 44 13.25 4.60 -12.06
N SER A 45 12.08 5.10 -11.66
CA SER A 45 11.89 6.50 -11.28
C SER A 45 12.76 6.87 -10.08
N LEU A 46 12.78 6.03 -9.04
CA LEU A 46 13.61 6.21 -7.85
C LEU A 46 15.09 6.11 -8.17
N ASN A 47 15.51 5.09 -8.93
CA ASN A 47 16.91 4.89 -9.30
C ASN A 47 17.44 6.05 -10.15
N SER A 48 16.61 6.56 -11.06
CA SER A 48 16.93 7.72 -11.89
C SER A 48 17.12 8.98 -11.04
N TYR A 49 16.29 9.21 -10.03
CA TYR A 49 16.42 10.35 -9.13
C TYR A 49 17.63 10.22 -8.19
N TYR A 50 17.75 9.11 -7.46
CA TYR A 50 18.79 8.89 -6.45
C TYR A 50 20.15 8.49 -7.02
N LYS A 51 20.25 8.20 -8.32
CA LYS A 51 21.47 7.74 -9.02
C LYS A 51 22.09 6.48 -8.43
N LYS A 52 21.29 5.68 -7.72
CA LYS A 52 21.67 4.41 -7.12
C LYS A 52 20.42 3.58 -6.88
N PHE A 53 20.60 2.28 -6.68
CA PHE A 53 19.52 1.42 -6.22
C PHE A 53 19.08 1.82 -4.81
N VAL A 54 17.77 2.06 -4.65
CA VAL A 54 17.12 2.29 -3.35
C VAL A 54 15.94 1.34 -3.22
N GLN A 55 15.66 0.91 -2.00
CA GLN A 55 14.55 0.00 -1.73
C GLN A 55 13.30 0.80 -1.34
N TYR A 56 12.13 0.21 -1.49
CA TYR A 56 10.88 0.73 -0.95
C TYR A 56 9.94 -0.44 -0.65
N ALA A 57 8.97 -0.23 0.24
CA ALA A 57 8.01 -1.28 0.61
C ALA A 57 6.76 -1.19 -0.27
N LEU A 58 6.42 -2.28 -0.98
CA LEU A 58 5.25 -2.35 -1.87
C LEU A 58 3.93 -2.04 -1.14
N PHE A 59 3.82 -2.45 0.12
CA PHE A 59 2.64 -2.25 0.97
C PHE A 59 2.54 -0.82 1.56
N ASP A 60 3.58 0.01 1.45
CA ASP A 60 3.61 1.39 1.97
C ASP A 60 3.44 2.44 0.86
N ILE A 61 3.16 2.01 -0.39
CA ILE A 61 2.80 2.92 -1.47
C ILE A 61 1.44 3.54 -1.15
N LYS A 62 1.37 4.87 -1.19
CA LYS A 62 0.10 5.60 -1.02
C LYS A 62 -0.37 6.16 -2.34
N VAL A 63 -1.62 5.86 -2.71
CA VAL A 63 -2.29 6.52 -3.82
C VAL A 63 -2.77 7.88 -3.33
N LEU A 64 -2.18 8.96 -3.86
CA LEU A 64 -2.60 10.33 -3.55
C LEU A 64 -3.75 10.78 -4.45
N GLU A 65 -3.72 10.36 -5.71
CA GLU A 65 -4.74 10.70 -6.71
C GLU A 65 -4.77 9.65 -7.81
N ALA A 66 -5.97 9.25 -8.24
CA ALA A 66 -6.18 8.38 -9.40
C ALA A 66 -7.38 8.90 -10.19
N ILE A 67 -7.14 9.40 -11.40
CA ILE A 67 -8.19 9.99 -12.25
C ILE A 67 -8.20 9.37 -13.64
N ARG A 68 -9.37 9.42 -14.28
CA ARG A 68 -9.56 9.10 -15.71
C ARG A 68 -9.71 10.41 -16.47
N PRO A 69 -8.64 10.94 -17.10
CA PRO A 69 -8.71 12.24 -17.78
C PRO A 69 -9.74 12.24 -18.91
N ASP A 70 -9.94 11.09 -19.56
CA ASP A 70 -10.85 10.93 -20.71
C ASP A 70 -12.28 10.51 -20.31
N GLY A 71 -12.60 10.51 -19.00
CA GLY A 71 -13.95 10.23 -18.50
C GLY A 71 -14.24 8.78 -18.15
N TYR A 72 -15.53 8.47 -17.96
CA TYR A 72 -15.98 7.20 -17.40
C TYR A 72 -15.70 6.02 -18.35
N ARG A 73 -15.21 4.90 -17.78
CA ARG A 73 -14.94 3.62 -18.48
C ARG A 73 -13.92 3.69 -19.62
N THR A 74 -13.04 4.70 -19.64
CA THR A 74 -11.85 4.68 -20.50
C THR A 74 -10.76 3.77 -19.92
N PHE A 75 -9.56 3.71 -20.51
CA PHE A 75 -8.44 2.93 -19.97
C PHE A 75 -7.14 3.73 -19.90
N GLY A 76 -7.25 5.06 -19.96
CA GLY A 76 -6.20 6.01 -19.63
C GLY A 76 -6.36 6.50 -18.20
N PHE A 77 -5.25 6.58 -17.46
CA PHE A 77 -5.22 7.03 -16.08
C PHE A 77 -4.07 8.00 -15.85
N LEU A 78 -4.33 9.02 -15.02
CA LEU A 78 -3.27 9.79 -14.36
C LEU A 78 -3.27 9.38 -12.88
N LEU A 79 -2.10 8.95 -12.41
CA LEU A 79 -1.95 8.35 -11.10
C LEU A 79 -0.80 9.01 -10.36
N LYS A 80 -1.10 9.63 -9.21
CA LYS A 80 -0.11 10.21 -8.31
C LYS A 80 0.08 9.29 -7.11
N LEU A 81 1.30 8.79 -6.93
CA LEU A 81 1.71 7.94 -5.83
C LEU A 81 2.66 8.68 -4.91
N GLN A 82 2.66 8.33 -3.62
CA GLN A 82 3.73 8.66 -2.68
C GLN A 82 4.49 7.40 -2.29
N VAL A 83 5.80 7.48 -2.30
CA VAL A 83 6.72 6.39 -1.98
C VAL A 83 7.74 6.87 -0.94
N ARG A 84 8.20 5.94 -0.10
CA ARG A 84 9.19 6.18 0.96
C ARG A 84 10.40 5.29 0.73
N PRO A 85 11.38 5.74 -0.09
CA PRO A 85 12.57 4.95 -0.32
C PRO A 85 13.44 4.86 0.94
N PHE A 86 14.13 3.74 1.08
CA PHE A 86 15.04 3.45 2.17
C PHE A 86 16.30 2.72 1.69
N VAL A 87 17.32 2.72 2.55
CA VAL A 87 18.56 1.95 2.39
C VAL A 87 18.82 1.10 3.63
N GLY A 88 19.57 0.01 3.49
CA GLY A 88 19.83 -0.93 4.59
C GLY A 88 18.55 -1.54 5.14
N ALA A 89 18.52 -1.80 6.45
CA ALA A 89 17.41 -2.42 7.17
C ALA A 89 16.25 -1.44 7.46
N HIS A 90 15.83 -0.65 6.45
CA HIS A 90 14.72 0.32 6.52
C HIS A 90 15.06 1.75 7.00
N ASN A 91 16.27 2.24 6.74
CA ASN A 91 16.58 3.66 6.95
C ASN A 91 15.95 4.49 5.82
N THR A 92 14.78 5.07 6.08
CA THR A 92 14.08 5.94 5.11
C THR A 92 14.98 7.13 4.77
N ILE A 93 15.14 7.41 3.48
CA ILE A 93 15.97 8.51 2.97
C ILE A 93 15.16 9.63 2.33
N GLY A 94 13.89 9.36 2.00
CA GLY A 94 13.02 10.39 1.49
C GLY A 94 11.54 10.08 1.53
N ILE A 95 10.76 11.09 1.15
CA ILE A 95 9.37 10.99 0.72
C ILE A 95 9.32 11.59 -0.69
N ASP A 96 8.84 10.81 -1.64
CA ASP A 96 8.74 11.23 -3.04
C ASP A 96 7.32 11.02 -3.54
N ASN A 97 6.86 11.94 -4.37
CA ASN A 97 5.64 11.77 -5.14
C ASN A 97 6.00 11.49 -6.60
N ILE A 98 5.37 10.49 -7.20
CA ILE A 98 5.56 10.12 -8.60
C ILE A 98 4.22 10.16 -9.31
N THR A 99 4.16 10.84 -10.45
CA THR A 99 2.97 10.89 -11.30
C THR A 99 3.21 10.05 -12.54
N PHE A 100 2.37 9.04 -12.74
CA PHE A 100 2.36 8.19 -13.93
C PHE A 100 1.14 8.47 -14.80
N GLU A 101 1.35 8.39 -16.10
CA GLU A 101 0.30 8.16 -17.08
C GLU A 101 0.28 6.66 -17.41
N ILE A 102 -0.88 6.03 -17.29
CA ILE A 102 -1.08 4.59 -17.52
C ILE A 102 -2.10 4.40 -18.62
N SER A 103 -1.76 3.59 -19.61
CA SER A 103 -2.64 3.26 -20.74
C SER A 103 -2.36 1.84 -21.26
N PRO A 104 -3.15 1.31 -22.22
CA PRO A 104 -2.82 0.05 -22.89
C PRO A 104 -1.46 0.07 -23.62
N SER A 105 -0.91 1.24 -23.92
CA SER A 105 0.41 1.40 -24.52
C SER A 105 1.56 1.29 -23.51
N GLY A 106 1.26 1.31 -22.20
CA GLY A 106 2.23 1.17 -21.13
C GLY A 106 2.10 2.24 -20.04
N VAL A 107 3.13 2.31 -19.21
CA VAL A 107 3.25 3.23 -18.07
C VAL A 107 4.38 4.21 -18.35
N VAL A 108 4.09 5.51 -18.24
CA VAL A 108 5.06 6.60 -18.46
C VAL A 108 5.10 7.50 -17.24
N MET A 109 6.30 7.72 -16.68
CA MET A 109 6.49 8.71 -15.62
C MET A 109 6.38 10.12 -16.22
N LYS A 110 5.42 10.90 -15.72
CA LYS A 110 5.17 12.29 -16.17
C LYS A 110 5.83 13.31 -15.24
N ASN A 111 5.92 13.01 -13.95
CA ASN A 111 6.56 13.88 -12.98
C ASN A 111 7.15 13.10 -11.80
N PHE A 112 8.25 13.62 -11.24
CA PHE A 112 8.87 13.16 -10.00
C PHE A 112 9.12 14.36 -9.09
N GLU A 113 8.57 14.31 -7.88
CA GLU A 113 8.61 15.41 -6.92
C GLU A 113 9.16 14.90 -5.58
N HIS A 114 10.37 15.32 -5.23
CA HIS A 114 10.96 15.02 -3.92
C HIS A 114 10.39 15.97 -2.86
N ILE A 115 9.79 15.42 -1.81
CA ILE A 115 9.07 16.18 -0.77
C ILE A 115 9.94 16.42 0.45
N LYS A 116 10.68 15.40 0.88
CA LYS A 116 11.43 15.45 2.13
C LYS A 116 12.61 14.49 2.11
N SER A 117 13.74 14.91 2.66
CA SER A 117 14.88 14.07 2.98
C SER A 117 14.91 13.73 4.47
N PHE A 118 15.51 12.58 4.80
CA PHE A 118 15.81 12.19 6.18
C PHE A 118 17.30 11.93 6.32
N GLU A 119 17.87 12.33 7.45
CA GLU A 119 19.27 12.05 7.76
C GLU A 119 19.47 10.57 8.03
N LEU A 120 20.55 10.02 7.46
CA LEU A 120 20.96 8.67 7.76
C LEU A 120 21.70 8.64 9.11
N PRO A 121 21.50 7.59 9.92
CA PRO A 121 22.30 7.41 11.11
C PRO A 121 23.78 7.30 10.72
N PRO A 122 24.69 7.84 11.55
CA PRO A 122 26.12 7.74 11.29
C PRO A 122 26.54 6.27 11.17
N VAL A 123 27.29 5.95 10.13
CA VAL A 123 27.85 4.62 9.92
C VAL A 123 28.93 4.40 10.98
N LYS A 124 28.70 3.48 11.92
CA LYS A 124 29.76 3.03 12.84
C LYS A 124 30.59 1.99 12.10
N TYR A 125 31.84 2.34 11.79
CA TYR A 125 32.87 1.41 11.29
C TYR A 125 33.49 0.62 12.44
#